data_AF-A0A1T0APU3-F1
#
_entry.id   AF-A0A1T0APU3-F1
#
_cell.length_a   1.000
_cell.length_b   1.000
_cell.length_c   1.000
_cell.angle_alpha   90.00
_cell.angle_beta   90.00
_cell.angle_gamma   90.00
#
_symmetry.space_group_name_H-M   'P 1'
#
loop_
_entity.id
_entity.type
_entity.pdbx_description
1 polymer ?
#
loop_
_entity_poly.entity_id
_entity_poly.type
_entity_poly.pdbx_seq_one_letter_code
_entity_poly.pdbx_strand_id
1 'polypeptide(L)'
;MMDFIRATVPFLYTMNPDKLLVGVVTLVFILLWIKEKSFIDAIIRTIGVGIISFIGFVIAVFLFDRVNPVDILAVILFTLIALIVVGIISSIIRAINKKVKDRRIAQEEAEKEKAFYTCDKCGKEDALQYVNTTEEDRYIGSKSVYEKTAKGNYKTRYVKCTKVVEKDHYECKFCGAGYSTKHTRELS
;
A
#
# COMPACT_ATOMS: atom_id res chain seq x y z
N MET A 1 20.27 41.59 6.45
CA MET A 1 19.75 40.20 6.59
C MET A 1 20.84 39.16 6.30
N MET A 2 21.71 39.36 5.31
CA MET A 2 22.85 38.45 5.05
C MET A 2 23.86 38.35 6.21
N ASP A 3 24.05 39.39 7.02
CA ASP A 3 25.04 39.35 8.12
C ASP A 3 24.57 38.51 9.33
N PHE A 4 23.26 38.32 9.50
CA PHE A 4 22.71 37.47 10.58
C PHE A 4 22.92 35.97 10.27
N ILE A 5 22.84 35.59 8.99
CA ILE A 5 23.13 34.23 8.52
C ILE A 5 24.65 33.95 8.62
N ARG A 6 25.49 34.96 8.39
CA ARG A 6 26.95 34.86 8.54
C ARG A 6 27.40 34.66 9.99
N ALA A 7 26.68 35.20 10.97
CA ALA A 7 27.03 35.08 12.39
C ALA A 7 26.68 33.71 12.99
N THR A 8 25.72 32.99 12.42
CA THR A 8 25.21 31.72 12.97
C THR A 8 25.94 30.49 12.42
N VAL A 9 26.64 30.60 11.28
CA VAL A 9 27.33 29.45 10.66
C VAL A 9 28.70 29.87 10.09
N PRO A 10 29.79 29.85 10.89
CA PRO A 10 31.10 30.36 10.48
C PRO A 10 31.74 29.58 9.32
N PHE A 11 31.28 28.35 9.04
CA PHE A 11 31.73 27.54 7.90
C PHE A 11 31.34 28.15 6.53
N LEU A 12 30.31 29.00 6.46
CA LEU A 12 29.87 29.61 5.20
C LEU A 12 30.83 30.69 4.67
N TYR A 13 31.81 31.13 5.47
CA TYR A 13 32.77 32.18 5.08
C TYR A 13 33.78 31.74 4.02
N THR A 14 34.02 30.44 3.84
CA THR A 14 35.02 29.91 2.90
C THR A 14 34.42 29.43 1.58
N MET A 15 33.09 29.50 1.43
CA MET A 15 32.41 29.06 0.22
C MET A 15 32.27 30.19 -0.80
N ASN A 16 32.64 29.88 -2.05
CA ASN A 16 32.39 30.77 -3.18
C ASN A 16 30.88 31.10 -3.28
N PRO A 17 30.51 32.35 -3.59
CA PRO A 17 29.11 32.80 -3.65
C PRO A 17 28.26 31.95 -4.59
N ASP A 18 28.85 31.42 -5.66
CA ASP A 18 28.18 30.52 -6.62
C ASP A 18 27.72 29.20 -5.99
N LYS A 19 28.53 28.64 -5.07
CA LYS A 19 28.19 27.40 -4.36
C LYS A 19 27.09 27.63 -3.32
N LEU A 20 27.05 28.83 -2.74
CA LEU A 20 26.04 29.24 -1.76
C LEU A 20 24.67 29.45 -2.43
N LEU A 21 24.66 30.02 -3.64
CA LEU A 21 23.44 30.14 -4.46
C LEU A 21 22.84 28.76 -4.77
N VAL A 22 23.66 27.78 -5.18
CA VAL A 22 23.21 26.41 -5.47
C VAL A 22 22.62 25.76 -4.21
N GLY A 23 23.23 25.98 -3.04
CA GLY A 23 22.74 25.49 -1.75
C GLY A 23 21.38 26.10 -1.34
N VAL A 24 21.19 27.40 -1.56
CA VAL A 24 19.91 28.08 -1.25
C VAL A 24 18.81 27.64 -2.22
N VAL A 25 19.11 27.52 -3.51
CA VAL A 25 18.13 27.06 -4.51
C VAL A 25 17.70 25.63 -4.22
N THR A 26 18.63 24.74 -3.87
CA THR A 26 18.29 23.36 -3.46
C THR A 26 17.45 23.33 -2.18
N LEU A 27 17.76 24.15 -1.18
CA LEU A 27 16.99 24.22 0.07
C LEU A 27 15.56 24.76 -0.14
N VAL A 28 15.38 25.80 -0.96
CA VAL A 28 14.05 26.31 -1.33
C VAL A 28 13.25 25.26 -2.09
N PHE A 29 13.90 24.49 -2.97
CA PHE A 29 13.26 23.40 -3.71
C PHE A 29 12.81 22.25 -2.78
N ILE A 30 13.60 21.92 -1.76
CA ILE A 30 13.27 20.95 -0.71
C ILE A 30 12.10 21.42 0.16
N LEU A 31 12.02 22.72 0.47
CA LEU A 31 10.93 23.28 1.27
C LEU A 31 9.60 23.33 0.50
N LEU A 32 9.64 23.64 -0.80
CA LEU A 32 8.45 23.56 -1.68
C LEU A 32 7.94 22.12 -1.83
N TRP A 33 8.86 21.16 -1.70
CA TRP A 33 8.62 19.71 -1.76
C TRP A 33 7.77 19.15 -0.60
N ILE A 34 7.80 19.78 0.59
CA ILE A 34 7.11 19.29 1.80
C ILE A 34 5.61 19.61 1.78
N LYS A 35 5.14 20.49 0.88
CA LYS A 35 3.79 21.06 0.97
C LYS A 35 2.66 20.18 0.39
N GLU A 36 2.94 19.10 -0.35
CA GLU A 36 1.91 18.48 -1.21
C GLU A 36 1.54 17.02 -0.86
N LYS A 37 0.23 16.76 -0.91
CA LYS A 37 -0.49 15.76 -0.08
C LYS A 37 -0.59 14.34 -0.68
N SER A 38 0.12 14.07 -1.77
CA SER A 38 0.02 12.84 -2.57
C SER A 38 1.29 11.99 -2.43
N PHE A 39 1.18 10.90 -1.67
CA PHE A 39 2.30 10.04 -1.28
C PHE A 39 2.95 9.27 -2.45
N ILE A 40 2.20 9.05 -3.54
CA ILE A 40 2.70 8.33 -4.73
C ILE A 40 3.48 9.29 -5.65
N ASP A 41 2.99 10.52 -5.81
CA ASP A 41 3.73 11.56 -6.57
C ASP A 41 5.03 11.94 -5.88
N ALA A 42 5.06 11.94 -4.56
CA ALA A 42 6.27 12.18 -3.78
C ALA A 42 7.37 11.16 -4.11
N ILE A 43 7.04 9.87 -4.20
CA ILE A 43 7.99 8.78 -4.47
C ILE A 43 8.50 8.83 -5.92
N ILE A 44 7.62 9.02 -6.90
CA ILE A 44 7.99 9.09 -8.32
C ILE A 44 8.87 10.33 -8.56
N ARG A 45 8.57 11.46 -7.92
CA ARG A 45 9.44 12.65 -7.97
C ARG A 45 10.75 12.46 -7.21
N THR A 46 10.83 11.66 -6.15
CA THR A 46 12.11 11.49 -5.40
C THR A 46 13.10 10.67 -6.20
N ILE A 47 12.59 9.60 -6.82
CA ILE A 47 13.39 8.77 -7.71
C ILE A 47 13.77 9.59 -8.94
N GLY A 48 12.83 10.33 -9.53
CA GLY A 48 13.09 11.19 -10.70
C GLY A 48 14.12 12.29 -10.42
N VAL A 49 13.99 13.03 -9.33
CA VAL A 49 14.91 14.13 -8.96
C VAL A 49 16.26 13.59 -8.48
N GLY A 50 16.29 12.44 -7.79
CA GLY A 50 17.53 11.75 -7.43
C GLY A 50 18.35 11.34 -8.66
N ILE A 51 17.67 10.79 -9.67
CA ILE A 51 18.30 10.43 -10.96
C ILE A 51 18.77 11.69 -11.70
N ILE A 52 17.95 12.74 -11.78
CA ILE A 52 18.30 13.99 -12.46
C ILE A 52 19.47 14.71 -11.76
N SER A 53 19.50 14.73 -10.42
CA SER A 53 20.60 15.32 -9.65
C SER A 53 21.88 14.50 -9.78
N PHE A 54 21.77 13.16 -9.83
CA PHE A 54 22.91 12.28 -10.07
C PHE A 54 23.49 12.49 -11.48
N ILE A 55 22.64 12.58 -12.50
CA ILE A 55 23.05 12.89 -13.88
C ILE A 55 23.70 14.28 -13.94
N GLY A 56 23.11 15.30 -13.31
CA GLY A 56 23.68 16.64 -13.26
C GLY A 56 25.05 16.69 -12.56
N PHE A 57 25.22 15.92 -11.49
CA PHE A 57 26.49 15.80 -10.77
C PHE A 57 27.56 15.08 -11.61
N VAL A 58 27.20 13.97 -12.28
CA VAL A 58 28.10 13.25 -13.18
C VAL A 58 28.54 14.15 -14.34
N ILE A 59 27.61 14.89 -14.95
CA ILE A 59 27.90 15.85 -16.02
C ILE A 59 28.80 16.98 -15.53
N ALA A 60 28.56 17.53 -14.34
CA ALA A 60 29.40 18.57 -13.76
C ALA A 60 30.83 18.08 -13.46
N VAL A 61 30.99 16.86 -12.93
CA VAL A 61 32.30 16.22 -12.71
C VAL A 61 33.02 15.95 -14.03
N PHE A 62 32.29 15.55 -15.07
CA PHE A 62 32.87 15.29 -16.40
C PHE A 62 33.31 16.57 -17.12
N LEU A 63 32.61 17.69 -16.89
CA LEU A 63 32.89 18.96 -17.57
C LEU A 63 33.99 19.82 -16.90
N PHE A 64 34.35 19.57 -15.63
CA PHE A 64 35.23 20.47 -14.84
C PHE A 64 36.65 19.97 -14.53
N ASP A 65 37.12 18.94 -15.23
CA ASP A 65 38.56 18.64 -15.41
C ASP A 65 39.34 18.03 -14.21
N ARG A 66 40.31 17.15 -14.54
CA ARG A 66 41.18 16.30 -13.66
C ARG A 66 40.48 15.58 -12.49
N VAL A 67 39.76 14.51 -12.83
CA VAL A 67 39.18 13.61 -11.83
C VAL A 67 40.25 12.70 -11.21
N ASN A 68 40.53 12.86 -9.92
CA ASN A 68 41.36 11.90 -9.20
C ASN A 68 40.56 10.60 -8.95
N PRO A 69 41.19 9.42 -9.01
CA PRO A 69 40.50 8.15 -8.80
C PRO A 69 39.84 8.05 -7.42
N VAL A 70 40.33 8.81 -6.44
CA VAL A 70 39.76 8.90 -5.08
C VAL A 70 38.38 9.56 -5.09
N ASP A 71 38.16 10.59 -5.92
CA ASP A 71 36.88 11.30 -6.01
C ASP A 71 35.80 10.43 -6.67
N ILE A 72 36.19 9.60 -7.64
CA ILE A 72 35.28 8.61 -8.27
C ILE A 72 34.82 7.59 -7.23
N LEU A 73 35.75 7.07 -6.42
CA LEU A 73 35.45 6.07 -5.40
C LEU A 73 34.49 6.61 -4.34
N ALA A 74 34.67 7.87 -3.93
CA ALA A 74 33.79 8.53 -2.95
C ALA A 74 32.36 8.71 -3.47
N VAL A 75 32.21 9.06 -4.76
CA VAL A 75 30.90 9.22 -5.41
C VAL A 75 30.17 7.87 -5.53
N ILE A 76 30.90 6.81 -5.90
CA ILE A 76 30.34 5.45 -5.96
C ILE A 76 29.91 4.99 -4.57
N LEU A 77 30.70 5.23 -3.53
CA LEU A 77 30.34 4.84 -2.17
C LEU A 77 29.10 5.60 -1.67
N PHE A 78 29.04 6.92 -1.93
CA PHE A 78 27.91 7.75 -1.52
C PHE A 78 26.60 7.34 -2.21
N THR A 79 26.66 7.01 -3.51
CA THR A 79 25.49 6.53 -4.26
C THR A 79 24.99 5.18 -3.76
N LEU A 80 25.89 4.24 -3.44
CA LEU A 80 25.52 2.97 -2.84
C LEU A 80 24.85 3.14 -1.47
N ILE A 81 25.40 4.01 -0.62
CA ILE A 81 24.79 4.34 0.69
C ILE A 81 23.40 4.96 0.50
N ALA A 82 23.26 5.90 -0.44
CA ALA A 82 21.97 6.53 -0.73
C ALA A 82 20.92 5.51 -1.20
N LEU A 83 21.30 4.56 -2.06
CA LEU A 83 20.40 3.49 -2.52
C LEU A 83 19.96 2.56 -1.37
N ILE A 84 20.87 2.21 -0.46
CA ILE A 84 20.54 1.39 0.72
C ILE A 84 19.55 2.13 1.62
N VAL A 85 19.80 3.42 1.91
CA VAL A 85 18.91 4.24 2.75
C VAL A 85 17.52 4.36 2.13
N VAL A 86 17.43 4.64 0.81
CA VAL A 86 16.14 4.69 0.10
C VAL A 86 15.43 3.34 0.13
N GLY A 87 16.17 2.24 -0.04
CA GLY A 87 15.65 0.88 0.09
C GLY A 87 15.01 0.60 1.45
N ILE A 88 15.70 0.96 2.54
CA ILE A 88 15.20 0.78 3.91
C ILE A 88 13.94 1.62 4.14
N ILE A 89 13.95 2.90 3.75
CA ILE A 89 12.80 3.80 3.91
C ILE A 89 11.58 3.25 3.14
N SER A 90 11.78 2.79 1.90
CA SER A 90 10.71 2.23 1.08
C SER A 90 10.08 0.97 1.70
N SER A 91 10.88 0.13 2.36
CA SER A 91 10.42 -1.09 3.02
C SER A 91 9.55 -0.78 4.25
N ILE A 92 9.99 0.17 5.08
CA ILE A 92 9.26 0.62 6.27
C ILE A 92 7.90 1.20 5.86
N ILE A 93 7.88 2.03 4.82
CA ILE A 93 6.67 2.63 4.27
C ILE A 93 5.66 1.56 3.81
N ARG A 94 6.11 0.53 3.08
CA ARG A 94 5.24 -0.57 2.63
C ARG A 94 4.63 -1.32 3.82
N ALA A 95 5.41 -1.55 4.87
CA ALA A 95 4.93 -2.22 6.07
C ALA A 95 3.83 -1.42 6.80
N ILE A 96 3.98 -0.10 6.88
CA ILE A 96 2.98 0.80 7.49
C ILE A 96 1.70 0.80 6.66
N ASN A 97 1.80 0.96 5.34
CA ASN A 97 0.63 0.98 4.45
C ASN A 97 -0.16 -0.34 4.47
N LYS A 98 0.54 -1.48 4.55
CA LYS A 98 -0.12 -2.79 4.69
C LYS A 98 -0.98 -2.84 5.95
N LYS A 99 -0.42 -2.45 7.11
CA LYS A 99 -1.16 -2.43 8.38
C LYS A 99 -2.38 -1.50 8.35
N VAL A 100 -2.28 -0.34 7.68
CA VAL A 100 -3.41 0.59 7.55
C VAL A 100 -4.50 0.00 6.66
N LYS A 101 -4.14 -0.66 5.56
CA LYS A 101 -5.11 -1.32 4.67
C LYS A 101 -5.83 -2.47 5.38
N ASP A 102 -5.09 -3.31 6.09
CA ASP A 102 -5.66 -4.45 6.82
C ASP A 102 -6.67 -3.98 7.89
N ARG A 103 -6.40 -2.86 8.59
CA ARG A 103 -7.35 -2.27 9.55
C ARG A 103 -8.62 -1.74 8.89
N ARG A 104 -8.54 -1.14 7.70
CA ARG A 104 -9.72 -0.65 6.97
C ARG A 104 -10.62 -1.79 6.54
N ILE A 105 -10.04 -2.87 6.01
CA ILE A 105 -10.79 -4.06 5.60
C ILE A 105 -11.49 -4.67 6.82
N ALA A 106 -10.78 -4.82 7.95
CA ALA A 106 -11.38 -5.35 9.18
C ALA A 106 -12.52 -4.47 9.72
N GLN A 107 -12.43 -3.15 9.59
CA GLN A 107 -13.51 -2.22 9.96
C GLN A 107 -14.72 -2.38 9.03
N GLU A 108 -14.51 -2.45 7.71
CA GLU A 108 -15.58 -2.65 6.74
C GLU A 108 -16.27 -4.01 6.92
N GLU A 109 -15.53 -5.07 7.23
CA GLU A 109 -16.07 -6.39 7.53
C GLU A 109 -16.90 -6.37 8.82
N ALA A 110 -16.40 -5.74 9.89
CA ALA A 110 -17.15 -5.60 11.14
C ALA A 110 -18.40 -4.73 10.99
N GLU A 111 -18.36 -3.68 10.16
CA GLU A 111 -19.52 -2.84 9.88
C GLU A 111 -20.58 -3.59 9.06
N LYS A 112 -20.16 -4.39 8.06
CA LYS A 112 -21.07 -5.28 7.31
C LYS A 112 -21.70 -6.33 8.21
N GLU A 113 -20.93 -6.91 9.12
CA GLU A 113 -21.43 -7.87 10.09
C GLU A 113 -22.48 -7.22 11.01
N LYS A 114 -22.20 -6.05 11.58
CA LYS A 114 -23.17 -5.29 12.40
C LYS A 114 -24.42 -4.89 11.61
N ALA A 115 -24.25 -4.42 10.38
CA ALA A 115 -25.36 -4.06 9.51
C ALA A 115 -26.25 -5.29 9.21
N PHE A 116 -25.64 -6.45 9.00
CA PHE A 116 -26.37 -7.69 8.77
C PHE A 116 -27.25 -8.10 9.96
N TYR A 117 -26.88 -7.78 11.20
CA TYR A 117 -27.68 -8.08 12.39
C TYR A 117 -28.66 -6.97 12.79
N THR A 118 -28.71 -5.87 12.04
CA THR A 118 -29.61 -4.76 12.32
C THR A 118 -30.95 -4.97 11.62
N CYS A 119 -32.06 -4.76 12.33
CA CYS A 119 -33.38 -4.90 11.72
C CYS A 119 -33.79 -3.60 11.01
N ASP A 120 -33.98 -3.65 9.68
CA ASP A 120 -34.44 -2.51 8.87
C ASP A 120 -35.75 -1.88 9.35
N LYS A 121 -36.62 -2.68 10.00
CA LYS A 121 -37.96 -2.24 10.38
C LYS A 121 -38.00 -1.53 11.74
N CYS A 122 -37.15 -1.90 12.69
CA CYS A 122 -37.13 -1.33 14.04
C CYS A 122 -35.82 -0.63 14.41
N GLY A 123 -34.79 -0.69 13.56
CA GLY A 123 -33.50 -0.02 13.73
C GLY A 123 -32.66 -0.53 14.90
N LYS A 124 -33.02 -1.65 15.52
CA LYS A 124 -32.27 -2.23 16.63
C LYS A 124 -31.11 -3.07 16.11
N GLU A 125 -29.94 -2.89 16.73
CA GLU A 125 -28.74 -3.72 16.53
C GLU A 125 -28.94 -5.11 17.17
N ASP A 126 -28.24 -6.14 16.66
CA ASP A 126 -28.32 -7.55 17.12
C ASP A 126 -29.74 -8.10 17.25
N ALA A 127 -30.59 -7.67 16.32
CA ALA A 127 -32.02 -7.93 16.37
C ALA A 127 -32.41 -9.22 15.65
N LEU A 128 -31.58 -9.75 14.75
CA LEU A 128 -31.91 -10.91 13.92
C LEU A 128 -31.52 -12.22 14.59
N GLN A 129 -32.49 -13.12 14.76
CA GLN A 129 -32.30 -14.49 15.20
C GLN A 129 -32.47 -15.45 14.03
N TYR A 130 -31.63 -16.47 13.95
CA TYR A 130 -31.80 -17.56 12.99
C TYR A 130 -33.00 -18.44 13.38
N VAL A 131 -33.85 -18.76 12.41
CA VAL A 131 -35.05 -19.58 12.63
C VAL A 131 -34.84 -20.99 12.06
N ASN A 132 -34.61 -21.08 10.75
CA ASN A 132 -34.40 -22.34 10.06
C ASN A 132 -33.75 -22.13 8.69
N THR A 133 -33.29 -23.22 8.09
CA THR A 133 -32.81 -23.28 6.71
C THR A 133 -33.72 -24.18 5.90
N THR A 134 -34.08 -23.75 4.70
CA THR A 134 -34.85 -24.53 3.73
C THR A 134 -34.06 -24.71 2.45
N GLU A 135 -33.95 -25.94 1.95
CA GLU A 135 -33.39 -26.21 0.62
C GLU A 135 -34.39 -25.72 -0.44
N GLU A 136 -33.99 -24.77 -1.28
CA GLU A 136 -34.84 -24.26 -2.39
C GLU A 136 -34.58 -25.02 -3.69
N ASP A 137 -33.31 -25.25 -4.02
CA ASP A 137 -32.93 -25.82 -5.32
C ASP A 137 -31.64 -26.63 -5.24
N ARG A 138 -31.45 -27.53 -6.19
CA ARG A 138 -30.26 -28.37 -6.34
C ARG A 138 -29.88 -28.46 -7.81
N TYR A 139 -28.66 -28.04 -8.13
CA TYR A 139 -28.14 -28.09 -9.48
C TYR A 139 -26.75 -28.74 -9.53
N ILE A 140 -26.41 -29.29 -10.70
CA ILE A 140 -25.10 -29.90 -10.93
C ILE A 140 -24.14 -28.81 -11.42
N GLY A 141 -23.10 -28.54 -10.64
CA GLY A 141 -22.01 -27.63 -10.99
C GLY A 141 -20.70 -28.37 -11.24
N SER A 142 -19.65 -27.60 -11.50
CA SER A 142 -18.28 -28.10 -11.54
C SER A 142 -17.43 -27.39 -10.48
N LYS A 143 -16.48 -28.12 -9.91
CA LYS A 143 -15.46 -27.62 -8.99
C LYS A 143 -14.09 -27.97 -9.51
N SER A 144 -13.16 -27.00 -9.46
CA SER A 144 -11.75 -27.24 -9.75
C SER A 144 -11.09 -27.92 -8.56
N VAL A 145 -10.53 -29.10 -8.77
CA VAL A 145 -9.75 -29.86 -7.78
C VAL A 145 -8.31 -29.96 -8.28
N TYR A 146 -7.36 -29.69 -7.40
CA TYR A 146 -5.94 -29.83 -7.68
C TYR A 146 -5.49 -31.22 -7.23
N GLU A 147 -5.20 -32.10 -8.18
CA GLU A 147 -4.78 -33.47 -7.89
C GLU A 147 -3.30 -33.67 -8.23
N LYS A 148 -2.59 -34.40 -7.35
CA LYS A 148 -1.22 -34.84 -7.61
C LYS A 148 -1.25 -36.10 -8.46
N THR A 149 -0.65 -36.04 -9.63
CA THR A 149 -0.51 -37.20 -10.52
C THR A 149 0.53 -38.18 -9.99
N ALA A 150 0.45 -39.45 -10.40
CA ALA A 150 1.43 -40.49 -10.03
C ALA A 150 2.88 -40.12 -10.41
N LYS A 151 3.08 -39.21 -11.37
CA LYS A 151 4.38 -38.66 -11.78
C LYS A 151 4.87 -37.50 -10.91
N GLY A 152 4.16 -37.15 -9.83
CA GLY A 152 4.52 -36.07 -8.91
C GLY A 152 4.04 -34.67 -9.31
N ASN A 153 3.53 -34.49 -10.53
CA ASN A 153 3.04 -33.20 -11.05
C ASN A 153 1.62 -32.90 -10.58
N TYR A 154 1.28 -31.63 -10.37
CA TYR A 154 -0.07 -31.18 -10.07
C TYR A 154 -0.85 -30.88 -11.35
N LYS A 155 -2.10 -31.35 -11.42
CA LYS A 155 -3.01 -31.03 -12.53
C LYS A 155 -4.36 -30.63 -11.96
N THR A 156 -4.91 -29.53 -12.47
CA THR A 156 -6.28 -29.11 -12.17
C THR A 156 -7.25 -29.98 -12.97
N ARG A 157 -8.20 -30.61 -12.30
CA ARG A 157 -9.35 -31.30 -12.92
C ARG A 157 -10.64 -30.62 -12.48
N TYR A 158 -11.64 -30.65 -13.36
CA TYR A 158 -12.98 -30.20 -13.02
C TYR A 158 -13.84 -31.42 -12.70
N VAL A 159 -14.27 -31.54 -11.45
CA VAL A 159 -15.13 -32.61 -10.98
C VAL A 159 -16.56 -32.09 -10.92
N LYS A 160 -17.52 -32.88 -11.38
CA LYS A 160 -18.94 -32.54 -11.24
C LYS A 160 -19.31 -32.62 -9.75
N CYS A 161 -19.88 -31.56 -9.20
CA CYS A 161 -20.36 -31.50 -7.83
C CYS A 161 -21.82 -31.10 -7.79
N THR A 162 -22.54 -31.56 -6.78
CA THR A 162 -23.91 -31.16 -6.54
C THR A 162 -23.89 -29.89 -5.68
N LYS A 163 -24.50 -28.82 -6.18
CA LYS A 163 -24.66 -27.56 -5.45
C LYS A 163 -26.10 -27.44 -4.96
N VAL A 164 -26.27 -27.14 -3.68
CA VAL A 164 -27.57 -26.94 -3.05
C VAL A 164 -27.71 -25.46 -2.72
N VAL A 165 -28.80 -24.86 -3.16
CA VAL A 165 -29.19 -23.50 -2.78
C VAL A 165 -30.03 -23.61 -1.52
N GLU A 166 -29.47 -23.16 -0.42
CA GLU A 166 -30.10 -23.12 0.89
C GLU A 166 -30.55 -21.68 1.16
N LYS A 167 -31.75 -21.53 1.73
CA LYS A 167 -32.29 -20.26 2.17
C LYS A 167 -32.43 -20.28 3.68
N ASP A 168 -31.70 -19.39 4.33
CA ASP A 168 -31.81 -19.20 5.78
C ASP A 168 -32.86 -18.13 6.04
N HIS A 169 -33.77 -18.45 6.95
CA HIS A 169 -34.77 -17.52 7.46
C HIS A 169 -34.31 -16.98 8.80
N TYR A 170 -34.35 -15.65 8.92
CA TYR A 170 -34.08 -14.91 10.13
C TYR A 170 -35.34 -14.16 10.54
N GLU A 171 -35.49 -13.94 11.84
CA GLU A 171 -36.59 -13.16 12.39
C GLU A 171 -36.05 -12.08 13.33
N CYS A 172 -36.70 -10.92 13.36
CA CYS A 172 -36.37 -9.91 14.35
C CYS A 172 -36.94 -10.27 15.73
N LYS A 173 -36.08 -10.42 16.75
CA LYS A 173 -36.43 -10.65 18.17
C LYS A 173 -37.40 -9.60 18.74
N PHE A 174 -37.40 -8.38 18.19
CA PHE A 174 -38.16 -7.26 18.73
C PHE A 174 -39.45 -6.94 17.98
N CYS A 175 -39.48 -7.10 16.65
CA CYS A 175 -40.63 -6.71 15.83
C CYS A 175 -41.24 -7.85 15.01
N GLY A 176 -40.66 -9.06 15.03
CA GLY A 176 -41.16 -10.23 14.30
C GLY A 176 -41.05 -10.11 12.77
N ALA A 177 -40.30 -9.14 12.25
CA ALA A 177 -40.06 -9.04 10.81
C ALA A 177 -39.19 -10.22 10.34
N GLY A 178 -39.64 -10.91 9.28
CA GLY A 178 -38.92 -12.00 8.64
C GLY A 178 -37.97 -11.51 7.56
N TYR A 179 -36.77 -12.08 7.54
CA TYR A 179 -35.70 -11.82 6.58
C TYR A 179 -35.20 -13.15 6.04
N SER A 180 -34.69 -13.18 4.81
CA SER A 180 -34.12 -14.40 4.25
C SER A 180 -32.87 -14.12 3.43
N THR A 181 -31.83 -14.92 3.63
CA THR A 181 -30.62 -14.90 2.79
C THR A 181 -30.49 -16.22 2.05
N LYS A 182 -29.89 -16.19 0.86
CA LYS A 182 -29.62 -17.40 0.07
C LYS A 182 -28.12 -17.64 0.03
N HIS A 183 -27.70 -18.84 0.37
CA HIS A 183 -26.31 -19.25 0.21
C HIS A 183 -26.25 -20.60 -0.51
N THR A 184 -25.14 -20.86 -1.20
CA THR A 184 -24.95 -22.10 -1.95
C THR A 184 -23.93 -22.97 -1.25
N ARG A 185 -24.34 -24.18 -0.84
CA ARG A 185 -23.47 -25.19 -0.26
C ARG A 185 -23.10 -26.24 -1.30
N GLU A 186 -21.86 -26.70 -1.27
CA GLU A 186 -21.41 -27.84 -2.08
C GLU A 186 -21.61 -29.13 -1.27
N LEU A 187 -22.32 -30.11 -1.84
CA LEU A 187 -22.37 -31.48 -1.32
C LEU A 187 -21.19 -32.25 -1.94
N SER A 188 -20.19 -32.54 -1.12
CA SER A 188 -19.03 -33.39 -1.45
C SER A 188 -19.37 -34.87 -1.38
#